data_AF-A0AAZ3RNW5-F1
#
_entry.id   AF-A0AAZ3RNW5-F1
#
_cell.length_a   1.000
_cell.length_b   1.000
_cell.length_c   1.000
_cell.angle_alpha   90.00
_cell.angle_beta   90.00
_cell.angle_gamma   90.00
#
_symmetry.space_group_name_H-M   'P 1'
#
loop_
_entity.id
_entity.type
_entity.pdbx_description
1 polymer ?
#
loop_
_entity_poly.entity_id
_entity_poly.type
_entity_poly.pdbx_seq_one_letter_code
_entity_poly.pdbx_strand_id
1 'polypeptide(L)'
;MKSLFYSRFFILLPWVLIVIIMIDIDTKRTPVRSPVLGRAGGAQRHDRTRLPRANRSALPVIYAITPTYNRPVQKAELTRLANTFCQVPRFHWIVVEDSSVRTELVASFLSHSGMPYTHLNIFTPRRFKRTGMPRATEQRNTALSWLRSHRSRKDVGVVFFADDDNTYSLELFEEMRPTRGVSVWPVGLVSGRRYERPIVEKGKVVGWYTGWRPDRPFAIDMAGFAVNLQVVLGSPRALFKRRGSQPGMQESDFLKQITKVGDLEPKANNCTRVSSLADHCYRGNSVIRFKKKLP
;
A
#
# COMPACT_ATOMS: atom_id res chain seq x y z
N MET A 1 -15.98 -9.34 -71.46
CA MET A 1 -16.57 -9.16 -70.11
C MET A 1 -16.42 -10.45 -69.26
N LYS A 2 -15.19 -10.86 -68.90
CA LYS A 2 -14.94 -12.06 -68.06
C LYS A 2 -13.85 -11.86 -66.97
N SER A 3 -13.41 -10.63 -66.72
CA SER A 3 -12.27 -10.36 -65.82
C SER A 3 -12.64 -9.75 -64.45
N LEU A 4 -13.79 -9.08 -64.33
CA LEU A 4 -14.18 -8.42 -63.06
C LEU A 4 -14.87 -9.36 -62.04
N PHE A 5 -15.43 -10.50 -62.48
CA PHE A 5 -16.07 -11.45 -61.57
C PHE A 5 -15.08 -12.37 -60.84
N TYR A 6 -13.94 -12.69 -61.45
CA TYR A 6 -12.94 -13.58 -60.84
C TYR A 6 -12.15 -12.90 -59.72
N SER A 7 -11.91 -11.58 -59.78
CA SER A 7 -11.11 -10.88 -58.76
C SER A 7 -11.84 -10.75 -57.41
N ARG A 8 -13.16 -10.55 -57.40
CA ARG A 8 -13.94 -10.41 -56.16
C ARG A 8 -14.22 -11.75 -55.46
N PHE A 9 -14.27 -12.85 -56.22
CA PHE A 9 -14.53 -14.17 -55.66
C PHE A 9 -13.32 -14.71 -54.87
N PHE A 10 -12.10 -14.48 -55.36
CA PHE A 10 -10.86 -14.90 -54.68
C PHE A 10 -10.49 -14.06 -53.45
N ILE A 11 -11.00 -12.83 -53.34
CA ILE A 11 -10.76 -11.97 -52.16
C ILE A 11 -11.67 -12.38 -50.98
N LEU A 12 -12.87 -12.90 -51.25
CA LEU A 12 -13.84 -13.28 -50.21
C LEU A 12 -13.67 -14.72 -49.70
N LEU A 13 -13.11 -15.61 -50.52
CA LEU A 13 -12.87 -17.02 -50.19
C LEU A 13 -12.09 -17.24 -48.88
N PRO A 14 -10.99 -16.51 -48.59
CA PRO A 14 -10.25 -16.66 -47.34
C PRO A 14 -11.08 -16.27 -46.11
N TRP A 15 -11.91 -15.22 -46.23
CA TRP A 15 -12.76 -14.74 -45.14
C TRP A 15 -13.91 -15.68 -44.84
N VAL A 16 -14.52 -16.26 -45.87
CA VAL A 16 -15.56 -17.28 -45.72
C VAL A 16 -14.97 -18.54 -45.06
N LEU A 17 -13.76 -18.95 -45.43
CA LEU A 17 -13.08 -20.10 -44.81
C LEU A 17 -12.79 -19.85 -43.33
N ILE A 18 -12.36 -18.64 -42.95
CA ILE A 18 -12.11 -18.26 -41.55
C ILE A 18 -13.39 -18.32 -40.72
N VAL A 19 -14.52 -17.83 -41.26
CA VAL A 19 -15.82 -17.88 -40.57
C VAL A 19 -16.30 -19.32 -40.40
N ILE A 20 -16.15 -20.17 -41.42
CA ILE A 20 -16.49 -21.60 -41.33
C ILE A 20 -15.61 -22.31 -40.29
N ILE A 21 -14.31 -22.03 -40.25
CA ILE A 21 -13.38 -22.58 -39.25
C ILE A 21 -13.72 -22.08 -37.83
N MET A 22 -14.07 -20.80 -37.66
CA MET A 22 -14.48 -20.28 -36.35
C MET A 22 -15.79 -20.90 -35.87
N ILE A 23 -16.76 -21.09 -36.77
CA ILE A 23 -18.04 -21.74 -36.43
C ILE A 23 -17.77 -23.21 -36.05
N ASP A 24 -16.97 -23.97 -36.81
CA ASP A 24 -16.62 -25.37 -36.51
C ASP A 24 -15.81 -25.53 -35.21
N ILE A 25 -14.94 -24.58 -34.87
CA ILE A 25 -14.21 -24.54 -33.59
C ILE A 25 -15.18 -24.33 -32.41
N ASP A 26 -16.23 -23.53 -32.58
CA ASP A 26 -17.21 -23.28 -31.52
C ASP A 26 -18.23 -24.43 -31.41
N THR A 27 -18.62 -25.08 -32.52
CA THR A 27 -19.48 -26.29 -32.47
C THR A 27 -18.76 -27.55 -32.00
N LYS A 28 -17.42 -27.64 -32.12
CA LYS A 28 -16.64 -28.80 -31.63
C LYS A 28 -16.21 -28.72 -30.17
N ARG A 29 -16.58 -27.67 -29.43
CA ARG A 29 -16.40 -27.63 -27.97
C ARG A 29 -17.47 -28.47 -27.26
N THR A 30 -17.28 -29.78 -27.28
CA THR A 30 -17.94 -30.66 -26.31
C THR A 30 -17.43 -30.36 -24.90
N PRO A 31 -18.28 -30.43 -23.86
CA PRO A 31 -17.86 -30.21 -22.49
C PRO A 31 -16.99 -31.40 -22.06
N VAL A 32 -15.70 -31.15 -21.84
CA VAL A 32 -14.78 -32.13 -21.26
C VAL A 32 -15.23 -32.42 -19.83
N ARG A 33 -15.90 -33.56 -19.63
CA ARG A 33 -16.02 -34.22 -18.32
C ARG A 33 -14.65 -34.80 -17.97
N SER A 34 -13.99 -34.27 -16.93
CA SER A 34 -12.79 -34.89 -16.38
C SER A 34 -13.14 -36.20 -15.65
N PRO A 35 -12.36 -37.28 -15.83
CA PRO A 35 -12.58 -38.53 -15.12
C PRO A 35 -12.09 -38.41 -13.67
N VAL A 36 -12.91 -38.90 -12.75
CA VAL A 36 -12.51 -39.21 -11.38
C VAL A 36 -11.60 -40.44 -11.42
N LEU A 37 -10.33 -40.30 -11.03
CA LEU A 37 -9.53 -41.41 -10.55
C LEU A 37 -8.63 -40.93 -9.41
N GLY A 38 -8.83 -41.52 -8.23
CA GLY A 38 -8.16 -41.14 -7.00
C GLY A 38 -6.68 -41.47 -7.00
N ARG A 39 -5.91 -40.59 -6.35
CA ARG A 39 -4.65 -40.97 -5.72
C ARG A 39 -4.45 -40.13 -4.47
N ALA A 40 -4.36 -40.81 -3.34
CA ALA A 40 -4.16 -40.23 -2.02
C ALA A 40 -2.82 -39.49 -1.96
N GLY A 41 -2.89 -38.20 -1.69
CA GLY A 41 -1.77 -37.35 -1.32
C GLY A 41 -2.31 -36.25 -0.43
N GLY A 42 -2.03 -36.33 0.87
CA GLY A 42 -2.55 -35.42 1.88
C GLY A 42 -2.06 -33.99 1.66
N ALA A 43 -2.79 -33.22 0.86
CA ALA A 43 -2.74 -31.77 0.91
C ALA A 43 -3.52 -31.34 2.15
N GLN A 44 -2.82 -30.97 3.22
CA GLN A 44 -3.42 -30.21 4.31
C GLN A 44 -3.97 -28.91 3.73
N ARG A 45 -5.26 -28.96 3.38
CA ARG A 45 -6.10 -27.79 3.21
C ARG A 45 -6.12 -27.15 4.59
N HIS A 46 -5.23 -26.18 4.81
CA HIS A 46 -5.46 -25.20 5.86
C HIS A 46 -6.78 -24.53 5.49
N ASP A 47 -7.84 -25.04 6.11
CA ASP A 47 -9.13 -24.39 6.19
C ASP A 47 -8.83 -23.02 6.77
N ARG A 48 -8.69 -22.02 5.89
CA ARG A 48 -8.77 -20.63 6.27
C ARG A 48 -10.17 -20.49 6.82
N THR A 49 -10.28 -20.72 8.12
CA THR A 49 -11.45 -20.45 8.93
C THR A 49 -11.83 -19.04 8.55
N ARG A 50 -12.84 -18.92 7.69
CA ARG A 50 -13.48 -17.66 7.37
C ARG A 50 -13.95 -17.20 8.73
N LEU A 51 -13.19 -16.27 9.34
CA LEU A 51 -13.52 -15.74 10.65
C LEU A 51 -15.03 -15.49 10.61
N PRO A 52 -15.81 -16.08 11.56
CA PRO A 52 -17.23 -15.90 11.55
C PRO A 52 -17.50 -14.40 11.42
N ARG A 53 -18.60 -14.05 10.76
CA ARG A 53 -19.09 -12.67 10.60
C ARG A 53 -19.46 -12.03 11.97
N ALA A 54 -18.82 -12.48 13.05
CA ALA A 54 -18.83 -11.99 14.39
C ALA A 54 -18.22 -10.58 14.43
N ASN A 55 -19.09 -9.62 14.72
CA ASN A 55 -18.81 -8.26 15.14
C ASN A 55 -17.66 -7.55 14.41
N ARG A 56 -17.75 -7.47 13.08
CA ARG A 56 -16.87 -6.58 12.30
C ARG A 56 -16.87 -5.17 12.88
N SER A 57 -17.98 -4.69 13.44
CA SER A 57 -18.14 -3.41 14.16
C SER A 57 -17.20 -3.22 15.36
N ALA A 58 -16.75 -4.30 16.00
CA ALA A 58 -15.85 -4.25 17.14
C ALA A 58 -14.36 -4.17 16.76
N LEU A 59 -14.01 -4.33 15.47
CA LEU A 59 -12.60 -4.26 15.07
C LEU A 59 -12.06 -2.83 15.22
N PRO A 60 -10.81 -2.65 15.70
CA PRO A 60 -10.11 -1.38 15.66
C PRO A 60 -10.08 -0.80 14.24
N VAL A 61 -10.34 0.50 14.11
CA VAL A 61 -10.25 1.20 12.82
C VAL A 61 -8.78 1.43 12.46
N ILE A 62 -8.39 1.12 11.23
CA ILE A 62 -7.08 1.47 10.68
C ILE A 62 -7.19 2.84 10.02
N TYR A 63 -6.52 3.84 10.59
CA TYR A 63 -6.35 5.18 10.02
C TYR A 63 -5.06 5.20 9.20
N ALA A 64 -5.17 4.98 7.90
CA ALA A 64 -4.02 5.05 7.00
C ALA A 64 -3.82 6.49 6.53
N ILE A 65 -2.67 7.06 6.87
CA ILE A 65 -2.27 8.42 6.48
C ILE A 65 -1.43 8.30 5.20
N THR A 66 -1.96 8.82 4.11
CA THR A 66 -1.30 8.80 2.79
C THR A 66 -1.03 10.21 2.31
N PRO A 67 0.22 10.70 2.46
CA PRO A 67 0.64 11.91 1.80
C PRO A 67 0.73 11.67 0.28
N THR A 68 0.26 12.62 -0.52
CA THR A 68 0.33 12.53 -1.98
C THR A 68 0.66 13.89 -2.60
N TYR A 69 1.11 13.91 -3.84
CA TYR A 69 1.39 15.13 -4.59
C TYR A 69 1.17 14.94 -6.08
N ASN A 70 0.90 16.04 -6.78
CA ASN A 70 0.69 16.02 -8.23
C ASN A 70 1.96 15.57 -8.97
N ARG A 71 1.83 14.44 -9.68
CA ARG A 71 2.80 13.93 -10.66
C ARG A 71 2.08 13.05 -11.68
N PRO A 72 2.71 12.72 -12.83
CA PRO A 72 2.06 11.93 -13.88
C PRO A 72 1.45 10.60 -13.41
N VAL A 73 2.10 9.90 -12.47
CA VAL A 73 1.62 8.60 -11.97
C VAL A 73 0.63 8.70 -10.80
N GLN A 74 0.35 9.90 -10.26
CA GLN A 74 -0.42 10.07 -9.01
C GLN A 74 -1.75 9.29 -9.02
N LYS A 75 -2.56 9.43 -10.08
CA LYS A 75 -3.85 8.73 -10.17
C LYS A 75 -3.68 7.21 -10.22
N ALA A 76 -2.64 6.72 -10.88
CA ALA A 76 -2.36 5.28 -10.96
C ALA A 76 -1.95 4.72 -9.59
N GLU A 77 -1.07 5.44 -8.88
CA GLU A 77 -0.62 5.08 -7.52
C GLU A 77 -1.79 5.05 -6.52
N LEU A 78 -2.63 6.08 -6.53
CA LEU A 78 -3.82 6.13 -5.69
C LEU A 78 -4.82 5.02 -6.06
N THR A 79 -5.01 4.73 -7.35
CA THR A 79 -5.90 3.66 -7.82
C THR A 79 -5.48 2.31 -7.27
N ARG A 80 -4.21 1.93 -7.38
CA ARG A 80 -3.76 0.62 -6.90
C ARG A 80 -3.82 0.52 -5.38
N LEU A 81 -3.55 1.60 -4.65
CA LEU A 81 -3.72 1.61 -3.19
C LEU A 81 -5.18 1.48 -2.78
N ALA A 82 -6.09 2.19 -3.45
CA ALA A 82 -7.52 2.05 -3.20
C ALA A 82 -7.99 0.61 -3.42
N ASN A 83 -7.52 -0.05 -4.48
CA ASN A 83 -7.82 -1.46 -4.75
C ASN A 83 -7.32 -2.40 -3.64
N THR A 84 -6.21 -2.08 -2.97
CA THR A 84 -5.75 -2.83 -1.79
C THR A 84 -6.58 -2.49 -0.56
N PHE A 85 -6.76 -1.21 -0.26
CA PHE A 85 -7.43 -0.76 0.97
C PHE A 85 -8.91 -1.12 1.02
N CYS A 86 -9.61 -1.20 -0.14
CA CYS A 86 -11.02 -1.60 -0.19
C CYS A 86 -11.29 -3.03 0.26
N GLN A 87 -10.25 -3.86 0.30
CA GLN A 87 -10.33 -5.24 0.80
C GLN A 87 -10.18 -5.31 2.32
N VAL A 88 -9.75 -4.22 2.99
CA VAL A 88 -9.47 -4.17 4.41
C VAL A 88 -10.70 -3.69 5.18
N PRO A 89 -11.27 -4.49 6.10
CA PRO A 89 -12.41 -4.05 6.90
C PRO A 89 -12.00 -3.00 7.94
N ARG A 90 -12.94 -2.11 8.26
CA ARG A 90 -12.77 -1.03 9.26
C ARG A 90 -11.51 -0.22 9.00
N PHE A 91 -11.52 0.43 7.85
CA PHE A 91 -10.43 1.24 7.34
C PHE A 91 -10.93 2.66 7.09
N HIS A 92 -10.11 3.64 7.43
CA HIS A 92 -10.37 5.06 7.18
C HIS A 92 -9.14 5.66 6.51
N TRP A 93 -9.28 6.10 5.27
CA TRP A 93 -8.17 6.60 4.47
C TRP A 93 -8.02 8.12 4.60
N ILE A 94 -6.94 8.59 5.19
CA ILE A 94 -6.64 10.02 5.33
C ILE A 94 -5.65 10.41 4.23
N VAL A 95 -6.15 11.02 3.16
CA VAL A 95 -5.32 11.48 2.05
C VAL A 95 -4.98 12.95 2.25
N VAL A 96 -3.69 13.27 2.25
CA VAL A 96 -3.21 14.64 2.46
C VAL A 96 -2.36 15.09 1.27
N GLU A 97 -2.89 16.02 0.48
CA GLU A 97 -2.19 16.54 -0.69
C GLU A 97 -1.12 17.58 -0.33
N ASP A 98 0.07 17.46 -0.91
CA ASP A 98 1.07 18.54 -0.99
C ASP A 98 0.64 19.58 -2.03
N SER A 99 -0.36 20.37 -1.65
CA SER A 99 -1.00 21.38 -2.48
C SER A 99 -1.61 22.48 -1.60
N SER A 100 -1.71 23.69 -2.13
CA SER A 100 -2.40 24.82 -1.48
C SER A 100 -3.93 24.64 -1.45
N VAL A 101 -4.46 23.78 -2.33
CA VAL A 101 -5.89 23.45 -2.42
C VAL A 101 -6.08 21.95 -2.60
N ARG A 102 -7.26 21.44 -2.23
CA ARG A 102 -7.71 20.10 -2.64
C ARG A 102 -7.92 20.09 -4.15
N THR A 103 -7.24 19.19 -4.86
CA THR A 103 -7.32 19.12 -6.32
C THR A 103 -8.57 18.39 -6.76
N GLU A 104 -9.15 18.80 -7.89
CA GLU A 104 -10.33 18.13 -8.47
C GLU A 104 -10.05 16.66 -8.80
N LEU A 105 -8.83 16.36 -9.25
CA LEU A 105 -8.40 14.99 -9.55
C LEU A 105 -8.55 14.09 -8.33
N VAL A 106 -8.01 14.50 -7.17
CA VAL A 106 -8.05 13.68 -5.95
C VAL A 106 -9.44 13.70 -5.31
N ALA A 107 -10.13 14.83 -5.33
CA ALA A 107 -11.50 14.94 -4.81
C ALA A 107 -12.45 13.99 -5.55
N SER A 108 -12.45 14.05 -6.88
CA SER A 108 -13.24 13.17 -7.74
C SER A 108 -12.78 11.71 -7.60
N PHE A 109 -11.48 11.43 -7.54
CA PHE A 109 -11.00 10.06 -7.31
C PHE A 109 -11.54 9.46 -6.01
N LEU A 110 -11.45 10.21 -4.90
CA LEU A 110 -11.90 9.73 -3.59
C LEU A 110 -13.41 9.56 -3.52
N SER A 111 -14.20 10.47 -4.12
CA SER A 111 -15.66 10.35 -4.15
C SER A 111 -16.15 9.06 -4.84
N HIS A 112 -15.40 8.59 -5.84
CA HIS A 112 -15.72 7.35 -6.57
C HIS A 112 -15.03 6.10 -6.01
N SER A 113 -14.17 6.23 -5.00
CA SER A 113 -13.39 5.10 -4.45
C SER A 113 -14.21 4.10 -3.63
N GLY A 114 -15.40 4.51 -3.15
CA GLY A 114 -16.22 3.70 -2.23
C GLY A 114 -15.64 3.52 -0.82
N MET A 115 -14.51 4.16 -0.51
CA MET A 115 -13.82 4.06 0.77
C MET A 115 -14.28 5.13 1.75
N PRO A 116 -14.33 4.86 3.07
CA PRO A 116 -14.35 5.92 4.07
C PRO A 116 -13.04 6.71 4.01
N TYR A 117 -13.11 8.02 3.76
CA TYR A 117 -11.92 8.85 3.63
C TYR A 117 -12.04 10.20 4.32
N THR A 118 -10.88 10.85 4.50
CA THR A 118 -10.77 12.28 4.79
C THR A 118 -9.76 12.88 3.82
N HIS A 119 -10.18 13.93 3.13
CA HIS A 119 -9.37 14.62 2.13
C HIS A 119 -8.88 15.95 2.70
N LEU A 120 -7.58 16.04 2.97
CA LEU A 120 -6.89 17.21 3.49
C LEU A 120 -5.85 17.72 2.47
N ASN A 121 -5.35 18.92 2.67
CA ASN A 121 -4.25 19.46 1.90
C ASN A 121 -3.38 20.38 2.76
N ILE A 122 -2.08 20.40 2.47
CA ILE A 122 -1.13 21.36 3.04
C ILE A 122 0.05 21.52 2.08
N PHE A 123 0.38 22.75 1.72
CA PHE A 123 1.48 23.01 0.79
C PHE A 123 2.84 22.91 1.48
N THR A 124 3.77 22.16 0.90
CA THR A 124 5.18 22.18 1.31
C THR A 124 5.94 23.26 0.52
N PRO A 125 6.54 24.27 1.18
CA PRO A 125 7.38 25.26 0.52
C PRO A 125 8.53 24.66 -0.31
N ARG A 126 8.83 25.23 -1.49
CA ARG A 126 9.88 24.73 -2.42
C ARG A 126 11.25 24.54 -1.78
N ARG A 127 11.63 25.41 -0.83
CA ARG A 127 12.89 25.31 -0.06
C ARG A 127 13.05 23.97 0.67
N PHE A 128 11.95 23.27 0.93
CA PHE A 128 11.91 22.00 1.63
C PHE A 128 11.75 20.78 0.70
N LYS A 129 11.71 20.99 -0.62
CA LYS A 129 11.61 19.93 -1.65
C LYS A 129 12.97 19.57 -2.28
N ARG A 130 14.07 19.92 -1.62
CA ARG A 130 15.44 19.63 -2.11
C ARG A 130 15.78 18.16 -1.91
N THR A 131 16.64 17.61 -2.79
CA THR A 131 17.17 16.24 -2.66
C THR A 131 17.80 16.04 -1.27
N GLY A 132 17.50 14.90 -0.64
CA GLY A 132 17.98 14.58 0.70
C GLY A 132 17.18 15.20 1.85
N MET A 133 16.19 16.07 1.58
CA MET A 133 15.26 16.52 2.62
C MET A 133 14.10 15.55 2.81
N PRO A 134 13.59 15.41 4.05
CA PRO A 134 12.42 14.58 4.32
C PRO A 134 11.20 15.14 3.57
N ARG A 135 10.51 14.24 2.87
CA ARG A 135 9.26 14.51 2.16
C ARG A 135 8.07 14.28 3.09
N ALA A 136 6.91 14.81 2.72
CA ALA A 136 5.63 14.51 3.34
C ALA A 136 5.47 14.91 4.85
N THR A 137 6.37 15.73 5.40
CA THR A 137 6.40 16.02 6.84
C THR A 137 5.16 16.79 7.30
N GLU A 138 4.81 17.88 6.61
CA GLU A 138 3.63 18.70 6.92
C GLU A 138 2.34 17.90 6.70
N GLN A 139 2.31 17.06 5.68
CA GLN A 139 1.17 16.24 5.34
C GLN A 139 0.86 15.23 6.47
N ARG A 140 1.88 14.49 6.94
CA ARG A 140 1.75 13.57 8.09
C ARG A 140 1.35 14.32 9.36
N ASN A 141 1.97 15.46 9.64
CA ASN A 141 1.63 16.28 10.81
C ASN A 141 0.20 16.87 10.74
N THR A 142 -0.29 17.21 9.54
CA THR A 142 -1.66 17.70 9.32
C THR A 142 -2.67 16.58 9.60
N ALA A 143 -2.40 15.36 9.14
CA ALA A 143 -3.23 14.20 9.48
C ALA A 143 -3.22 13.87 10.99
N LEU A 144 -2.06 13.95 11.65
CA LEU A 144 -1.98 13.78 13.11
C LEU A 144 -2.80 14.85 13.86
N SER A 145 -2.74 16.10 13.39
CA SER A 145 -3.52 17.19 13.96
C SER A 145 -5.03 16.98 13.76
N TRP A 146 -5.44 16.50 12.58
CA TRP A 146 -6.82 16.14 12.30
C TRP A 146 -7.32 14.99 13.20
N LEU A 147 -6.51 13.92 13.36
CA LEU A 147 -6.84 12.82 14.26
C LEU A 147 -7.06 13.31 15.70
N ARG A 148 -6.18 14.20 16.19
CA ARG A 148 -6.27 14.77 17.54
C ARG A 148 -7.50 15.64 17.75
N SER A 149 -8.03 16.28 16.71
CA SER A 149 -9.22 17.13 16.81
C SER A 149 -10.53 16.38 16.53
N HIS A 150 -10.49 15.25 15.84
CA HIS A 150 -11.69 14.53 15.39
C HIS A 150 -11.87 13.16 16.04
N ARG A 151 -10.91 12.69 16.84
CA ARG A 151 -10.99 11.43 17.58
C ARG A 151 -10.81 11.66 19.07
N SER A 152 -11.38 10.74 19.83
CA SER A 152 -11.46 10.78 21.28
C SER A 152 -10.88 9.49 21.88
N ARG A 153 -10.75 9.47 23.22
CA ARG A 153 -10.34 8.27 23.94
C ARG A 153 -11.32 7.08 23.82
N LYS A 154 -12.55 7.33 23.33
CA LYS A 154 -13.55 6.29 23.08
C LYS A 154 -13.32 5.57 21.75
N ASP A 155 -12.59 6.21 20.82
CA ASP A 155 -12.31 5.63 19.51
C ASP A 155 -11.19 4.58 19.62
N VAL A 156 -11.43 3.37 19.14
CA VAL A 156 -10.43 2.30 19.10
C VAL A 156 -9.87 2.19 17.69
N GLY A 157 -8.55 2.35 17.55
CA GLY A 157 -7.91 2.28 16.25
C GLY A 157 -6.39 2.29 16.29
N VAL A 158 -5.81 2.18 15.11
CA VAL A 158 -4.38 2.19 14.86
C VAL A 158 -4.09 3.17 13.72
N VAL A 159 -2.99 3.91 13.84
CA VAL A 159 -2.52 4.88 12.85
C VAL A 159 -1.35 4.27 12.11
N PHE A 160 -1.43 4.26 10.78
CA PHE A 160 -0.40 3.73 9.89
C PHE A 160 -0.02 4.78 8.84
N PHE A 161 1.27 5.00 8.61
CA PHE A 161 1.76 5.95 7.61
C PHE A 161 2.06 5.21 6.32
N ALA A 162 1.17 5.35 5.34
CA ALA A 162 1.20 4.61 4.10
C ALA A 162 1.51 5.55 2.92
N ASP A 163 2.78 5.67 2.54
CA ASP A 163 3.19 6.45 1.37
C ASP A 163 2.53 5.89 0.10
N ASP A 164 2.24 6.79 -0.84
CA ASP A 164 1.34 6.49 -1.96
C ASP A 164 1.95 5.60 -3.04
N ASP A 165 3.27 5.44 -3.03
CA ASP A 165 4.05 4.63 -3.98
C ASP A 165 4.49 3.27 -3.41
N ASN A 166 4.15 2.92 -2.18
CA ASN A 166 4.52 1.64 -1.58
C ASN A 166 3.53 0.50 -1.93
N THR A 167 3.93 -0.74 -1.66
CA THR A 167 3.09 -1.94 -1.85
C THR A 167 2.85 -2.64 -0.52
N TYR A 168 1.57 -2.99 -0.24
CA TYR A 168 1.15 -3.57 1.03
C TYR A 168 0.42 -4.89 0.82
N SER A 169 0.78 -5.92 1.59
CA SER A 169 0.00 -7.16 1.65
C SER A 169 -1.24 -6.99 2.52
N LEU A 170 -2.29 -7.78 2.26
CA LEU A 170 -3.49 -7.75 3.12
C LEU A 170 -3.21 -8.26 4.54
N GLU A 171 -2.26 -9.19 4.69
CA GLU A 171 -1.85 -9.74 5.98
C GLU A 171 -1.29 -8.66 6.92
N LEU A 172 -0.60 -7.65 6.37
CA LEU A 172 -0.03 -6.55 7.13
C LEU A 172 -1.09 -5.79 7.95
N PHE A 173 -2.28 -5.60 7.37
CA PHE A 173 -3.36 -4.88 8.05
C PHE A 173 -3.94 -5.67 9.23
N GLU A 174 -3.93 -6.99 9.16
CA GLU A 174 -4.34 -7.83 10.30
C GLU A 174 -3.26 -7.88 11.38
N GLU A 175 -1.98 -7.87 11.02
CA GLU A 175 -0.85 -7.81 11.95
C GLU A 175 -0.79 -6.50 12.76
N MET A 176 -1.09 -5.36 12.13
CA MET A 176 -1.06 -4.06 12.82
C MET A 176 -2.32 -3.79 13.65
N ARG A 177 -3.47 -4.40 13.33
CA ARG A 177 -4.75 -4.13 13.98
C ARG A 177 -4.74 -4.28 15.51
N PRO A 178 -4.09 -5.32 16.10
CA PRO A 178 -4.03 -5.47 17.56
C PRO A 178 -2.89 -4.69 18.24
N THR A 179 -2.37 -3.62 17.63
CA THR A 179 -1.32 -2.77 18.25
C THR A 179 -1.83 -2.12 19.52
N ARG A 180 -1.09 -2.25 20.63
CA ARG A 180 -1.40 -1.64 21.93
C ARG A 180 -0.61 -0.35 22.17
N GLY A 181 0.66 -0.35 21.79
CA GLY A 181 1.58 0.79 21.83
C GLY A 181 2.06 1.16 20.43
N VAL A 182 3.24 0.65 20.07
CA VAL A 182 3.83 0.78 18.73
C VAL A 182 4.27 -0.59 18.25
N SER A 183 3.78 -0.97 17.08
CA SER A 183 4.16 -2.23 16.43
C SER A 183 5.15 -2.00 15.29
N VAL A 184 6.01 -2.98 15.05
CA VAL A 184 7.08 -2.90 14.04
C VAL A 184 7.22 -4.20 13.25
N TRP A 185 7.66 -4.09 12.00
CA TRP A 185 7.87 -5.22 11.09
C TRP A 185 8.95 -4.93 10.02
N PRO A 186 9.38 -5.96 9.27
CA PRO A 186 10.30 -5.80 8.14
C PRO A 186 9.69 -5.05 6.96
N VAL A 187 10.51 -4.24 6.30
CA VAL A 187 10.17 -3.50 5.07
C VAL A 187 11.12 -3.94 3.97
N GLY A 188 10.58 -4.32 2.81
CA GLY A 188 11.38 -4.69 1.64
C GLY A 188 11.80 -3.50 0.78
N LEU A 189 12.85 -3.70 -0.01
CA LEU A 189 13.35 -2.76 -1.04
C LEU A 189 13.74 -1.35 -0.54
N VAL A 190 14.05 -1.23 0.75
CA VAL A 190 14.42 0.05 1.37
C VAL A 190 15.93 0.22 1.53
N SER A 191 16.40 1.47 1.46
CA SER A 191 17.80 1.86 1.70
C SER A 191 18.85 1.09 0.87
N GLY A 192 18.51 0.71 -0.36
CA GLY A 192 19.41 -0.05 -1.24
C GLY A 192 19.64 -1.52 -0.82
N ARG A 193 18.79 -2.06 0.08
CA ARG A 193 18.80 -3.47 0.49
C ARG A 193 17.54 -4.18 0.04
N ARG A 194 17.61 -5.51 0.02
CA ARG A 194 16.42 -6.37 -0.21
C ARG A 194 15.35 -6.14 0.85
N TYR A 195 15.76 -5.92 2.09
CA TYR A 195 14.89 -5.57 3.20
C TYR A 195 15.70 -4.96 4.35
N GLU A 196 14.99 -4.24 5.23
CA GLU A 196 15.42 -3.87 6.57
C GLU A 196 14.43 -4.44 7.59
N ARG A 197 14.90 -4.75 8.81
CA ARG A 197 14.05 -5.35 9.84
C ARG A 197 14.49 -5.01 11.26
N PRO A 198 13.56 -5.01 12.23
CA PRO A 198 13.90 -5.18 13.63
C PRO A 198 14.64 -6.51 13.88
N ILE A 199 15.63 -6.49 14.76
CA ILE A 199 16.26 -7.69 15.31
C ILE A 199 15.52 -8.00 16.61
N VAL A 200 14.97 -9.22 16.70
CA VAL A 200 14.09 -9.64 17.78
C VAL A 200 14.72 -10.82 18.52
N GLU A 201 14.84 -10.71 19.83
CA GLU A 201 15.27 -11.78 20.73
C GLU A 201 14.25 -11.92 21.87
N LYS A 202 13.83 -13.16 22.16
CA LYS A 202 12.84 -13.46 23.23
C LYS A 202 11.58 -12.58 23.14
N GLY A 203 11.12 -12.29 21.91
CA GLY A 203 9.92 -11.47 21.66
C GLY A 203 10.11 -9.96 21.87
N LYS A 204 11.35 -9.48 22.03
CA LYS A 204 11.68 -8.06 22.21
C LYS A 204 12.64 -7.57 21.13
N VAL A 205 12.45 -6.33 20.71
CA VAL A 205 13.37 -5.67 19.77
C VAL A 205 14.66 -5.33 20.52
N VAL A 206 15.80 -5.81 20.01
CA VAL A 206 17.14 -5.58 20.59
C VAL A 206 18.04 -4.76 19.67
N GLY A 207 17.65 -4.59 18.41
CA GLY A 207 18.43 -3.83 17.44
C GLY A 207 17.78 -3.78 16.07
N TRP A 208 18.55 -3.38 15.06
CA TRP A 208 18.07 -3.14 13.70
C TRP A 208 19.02 -3.74 12.68
N TYR A 209 18.46 -4.46 11.71
CA TYR A 209 19.16 -4.84 10.49
C TYR A 209 18.85 -3.79 9.44
N THR A 210 19.78 -2.85 9.25
CA THR A 210 19.66 -1.72 8.31
C THR A 210 20.98 -1.46 7.60
N GLY A 211 20.91 -0.97 6.36
CA GLY A 211 22.09 -0.54 5.62
C GLY A 211 22.54 0.88 5.90
N TRP A 212 21.68 1.66 6.53
CA TRP A 212 21.81 3.09 6.56
C TRP A 212 21.56 3.62 7.97
N ARG A 213 22.63 4.14 8.58
CA ARG A 213 22.62 4.71 9.93
C ARG A 213 22.03 3.76 10.98
N PRO A 214 22.71 2.63 11.28
CA PRO A 214 22.28 1.69 12.32
C PRO A 214 22.35 2.27 13.73
N ASP A 215 23.09 3.36 13.92
CA ASP A 215 23.20 4.13 15.16
C ASP A 215 21.90 4.88 15.54
N ARG A 216 20.92 4.94 14.63
CA ARG A 216 19.63 5.57 14.89
C ARG A 216 18.87 4.79 15.98
N PRO A 217 18.28 5.48 16.98
CA PRO A 217 17.54 4.79 18.03
C PRO A 217 16.37 3.96 17.52
N PHE A 218 15.72 4.42 16.46
CA PHE A 218 14.75 3.62 15.69
C PHE A 218 15.18 3.61 14.22
N ALA A 219 16.02 2.64 13.86
CA ALA A 219 16.50 2.49 12.49
C ALA A 219 15.50 1.68 11.64
N ILE A 220 14.35 2.30 11.40
CA ILE A 220 13.22 1.73 10.66
C ILE A 220 12.69 2.74 9.64
N ASP A 221 12.09 2.24 8.58
CA ASP A 221 11.37 3.03 7.57
C ASP A 221 9.96 3.43 8.04
N MET A 222 9.41 4.48 7.44
CA MET A 222 8.05 4.96 7.71
C MET A 222 6.97 3.89 7.53
N ALA A 223 7.11 3.00 6.53
CA ALA A 223 6.18 1.90 6.28
C ALA A 223 6.35 0.73 7.26
N GLY A 224 7.35 0.77 8.15
CA GLY A 224 7.73 -0.33 9.03
C GLY A 224 7.04 -0.36 10.38
N PHE A 225 6.19 0.61 10.71
CA PHE A 225 5.55 0.69 12.01
C PHE A 225 4.11 1.21 11.97
N ALA A 226 3.35 0.88 13.01
CA ALA A 226 2.04 1.45 13.30
C ALA A 226 1.95 1.85 14.78
N VAL A 227 1.08 2.82 15.06
CA VAL A 227 0.92 3.42 16.39
C VAL A 227 -0.53 3.29 16.84
N ASN A 228 -0.76 2.82 18.06
CA ASN A 228 -2.10 2.82 18.62
C ASN A 228 -2.66 4.25 18.69
N LEU A 229 -3.93 4.44 18.30
CA LEU A 229 -4.57 5.76 18.28
C LEU A 229 -4.49 6.46 19.65
N GLN A 230 -4.63 5.71 20.75
CA GLN A 230 -4.56 6.27 22.10
C GLN A 230 -3.17 6.81 22.44
N VAL A 231 -2.10 6.23 21.90
CA VAL A 231 -0.74 6.77 22.03
C VAL A 231 -0.63 8.10 21.27
N VAL A 232 -1.20 8.19 20.07
CA VAL A 232 -1.22 9.43 19.27
C VAL A 232 -2.01 10.56 19.95
N LEU A 233 -3.17 10.23 20.53
CA LEU A 233 -4.02 11.17 21.27
C LEU A 233 -3.41 11.55 22.63
N GLY A 234 -2.77 10.60 23.31
CA GLY A 234 -2.08 10.82 24.58
C GLY A 234 -0.79 11.64 24.45
N SER A 235 -0.24 11.77 23.24
CA SER A 235 1.00 12.48 22.94
C SER A 235 0.75 13.70 22.03
N PRO A 236 -0.01 14.74 22.45
CA PRO A 236 -0.47 15.81 21.57
C PRO A 236 0.65 16.65 20.94
N ARG A 237 1.83 16.67 21.57
CA ARG A 237 3.02 17.40 21.09
C ARG A 237 3.91 16.57 20.17
N ALA A 238 3.67 15.26 20.05
CA ALA A 238 4.49 14.39 19.21
C ALA A 238 4.26 14.69 17.72
N LEU A 239 5.28 15.17 17.02
CA LEU A 239 5.20 15.51 15.60
C LEU A 239 6.46 15.04 14.87
N PHE A 240 6.34 14.79 13.58
CA PHE A 240 7.50 14.60 12.71
C PHE A 240 8.26 15.91 12.59
N LYS A 241 9.55 15.87 12.92
CA LYS A 241 10.42 17.03 12.81
C LYS A 241 10.98 17.10 11.39
N ARG A 242 10.87 18.30 10.79
CA ARG A 242 11.56 18.62 9.53
C ARG A 242 13.04 18.89 9.77
N ARG A 243 13.33 19.68 10.80
CA ARG A 243 14.67 19.93 11.31
C ARG A 243 14.93 18.93 12.44
N GLY A 244 15.22 17.69 12.07
CA GLY A 244 15.89 16.73 12.93
C GLY A 244 17.40 16.95 12.87
N SER A 245 18.16 16.36 13.80
CA SER A 245 19.61 16.59 13.88
C SER A 245 20.34 16.25 12.58
N GLN A 246 19.82 15.30 11.77
CA GLN A 246 20.43 14.79 10.53
C GLN A 246 19.35 14.22 9.55
N PRO A 247 19.64 14.05 8.23
CA PRO A 247 18.78 13.32 7.30
C PRO A 247 18.37 11.94 7.86
N GLY A 248 17.21 11.40 7.44
CA GLY A 248 16.65 10.09 7.83
C GLY A 248 16.47 9.81 9.33
N MET A 249 16.43 10.87 10.14
CA MET A 249 16.06 10.82 11.56
C MET A 249 14.56 11.02 11.80
N GLN A 250 13.75 11.20 10.75
CA GLN A 250 12.36 11.63 10.91
C GLN A 250 11.50 10.63 11.70
N GLU A 251 11.62 9.34 11.38
CA GLU A 251 10.96 8.24 12.07
C GLU A 251 11.44 8.15 13.51
N SER A 252 12.76 8.16 13.70
CA SER A 252 13.40 8.14 15.02
C SER A 252 12.96 9.29 15.92
N ASP A 253 12.97 10.52 15.41
CA ASP A 253 12.61 11.71 16.18
C ASP A 253 11.14 11.68 16.58
N PHE A 254 10.26 11.13 15.74
CA PHE A 254 8.85 10.91 16.10
C PHE A 254 8.68 9.80 17.14
N LEU A 255 9.26 8.63 16.90
CA LEU A 255 9.09 7.44 17.77
C LEU A 255 9.65 7.67 19.18
N LYS A 256 10.77 8.37 19.33
CA LYS A 256 11.33 8.77 20.63
C LYS A 256 10.36 9.56 21.52
N GLN A 257 9.41 10.27 20.91
CA GLN A 257 8.44 11.08 21.65
C GLN A 257 7.28 10.25 22.20
N ILE A 258 7.10 9.00 21.73
CA ILE A 258 5.90 8.20 22.01
C ILE A 258 6.19 6.78 22.54
N THR A 259 7.42 6.28 22.39
CA THR A 259 7.77 4.92 22.81
C THR A 259 9.28 4.74 23.06
N LYS A 260 9.67 3.58 23.56
CA LYS A 260 11.05 3.11 23.72
C LYS A 260 11.24 1.79 22.96
N VAL A 261 12.47 1.46 22.58
CA VAL A 261 12.78 0.22 21.84
C VAL A 261 12.27 -1.03 22.56
N GLY A 262 12.42 -1.11 23.89
CA GLY A 262 11.95 -2.26 24.68
C GLY A 262 10.41 -2.41 24.77
N ASP A 263 9.67 -1.35 24.41
CA ASP A 263 8.20 -1.31 24.43
C ASP A 263 7.60 -1.61 23.05
N LEU A 264 8.43 -1.78 22.02
CA LEU A 264 7.98 -2.12 20.67
C LEU A 264 7.39 -3.53 20.61
N GLU A 265 6.31 -3.67 19.83
CA GLU A 265 5.64 -4.94 19.57
C GLU A 265 6.10 -5.51 18.22
N PRO A 266 6.99 -6.52 18.19
CA PRO A 266 7.39 -7.15 16.94
C PRO A 266 6.21 -7.91 16.32
N LYS A 267 5.92 -7.66 15.04
CA LYS A 267 4.89 -8.34 14.24
C LYS A 267 5.53 -9.17 13.13
N ALA A 268 4.71 -9.73 12.23
CA ALA A 268 5.16 -10.46 11.05
C ALA A 268 6.08 -11.65 11.40
N ASN A 269 5.61 -12.49 12.33
CA ASN A 269 6.34 -13.64 12.86
C ASN A 269 7.73 -13.26 13.43
N ASN A 270 7.75 -12.45 14.48
CA ASN A 270 9.00 -11.92 15.09
C ASN A 270 9.94 -11.26 14.09
N CYS A 271 9.35 -10.48 13.17
CA CYS A 271 10.07 -9.75 12.14
C CYS A 271 10.90 -10.62 11.18
N THR A 272 10.40 -11.81 10.86
CA THR A 272 11.03 -12.73 9.88
C THR A 272 10.37 -12.73 8.51
N ARG A 273 9.17 -12.14 8.38
CA ARG A 273 8.42 -12.05 7.12
C ARG A 273 8.29 -10.60 6.64
N VAL A 274 8.45 -10.37 5.34
CA VAL A 274 8.27 -9.06 4.71
C VAL A 274 6.82 -8.94 4.21
N SER A 275 6.12 -7.89 4.64
CA SER A 275 4.69 -7.66 4.31
C SER A 275 4.41 -6.25 3.77
N SER A 276 5.42 -5.38 3.75
CA SER A 276 5.40 -4.07 3.10
C SER A 276 6.66 -3.91 2.24
N LEU A 277 6.52 -3.25 1.09
CA LEU A 277 7.62 -2.91 0.19
C LEU A 277 7.65 -1.39 -0.02
N ALA A 278 8.81 -0.78 0.20
CA ALA A 278 9.07 0.59 -0.17
C ALA A 278 9.44 0.65 -1.66
N ASP A 279 8.44 0.86 -2.51
CA ASP A 279 8.63 0.93 -3.96
C ASP A 279 8.73 2.39 -4.42
N HIS A 280 9.61 2.66 -5.38
CA HIS A 280 9.64 3.92 -6.12
C HIS A 280 9.27 3.67 -7.57
N CYS A 281 8.13 4.19 -8.00
CA CYS A 281 7.76 4.17 -9.40
C CYS A 281 8.78 5.02 -10.20
N TYR A 282 9.50 4.37 -11.12
CA TYR A 282 10.45 5.06 -12.00
C TYR A 282 9.72 6.16 -12.76
N ARG A 283 10.34 7.36 -12.84
CA ARG A 283 9.83 8.45 -13.68
C ARG A 283 9.73 7.93 -15.11
N GLY A 284 8.52 7.56 -15.54
CA GLY A 284 8.27 7.18 -16.92
C GLY A 284 8.71 8.33 -17.82
N ASN A 285 9.67 8.07 -18.70
CA ASN A 285 9.90 8.94 -19.85
C ASN A 285 8.55 9.12 -20.55
N SER A 286 8.20 10.36 -20.86
CA SER A 286 6.91 10.77 -21.43
C SER A 286 6.68 10.27 -22.87
N VAL A 287 7.32 9.17 -23.27
CA VAL A 287 7.25 8.57 -24.60
C VAL A 287 6.99 7.07 -24.46
N ILE A 288 5.75 6.72 -24.13
CA ILE A 288 5.24 5.38 -24.45
C ILE A 288 4.93 5.39 -25.95
N ARG A 289 5.95 5.15 -26.79
CA ARG A 289 5.71 4.66 -28.15
C ARG A 289 5.39 3.19 -28.01
N PHE A 290 4.12 2.82 -28.18
CA PHE A 290 3.74 1.44 -28.46
C PHE A 290 4.36 1.01 -29.79
N LYS A 291 5.60 0.53 -29.77
CA LYS A 291 6.09 -0.32 -30.86
C LYS A 291 5.49 -1.70 -30.63
N LYS A 292 4.36 -1.95 -31.30
CA LYS A 292 3.87 -3.31 -31.58
C LYS A 292 5.04 -4.14 -32.11
N LYS A 293 5.38 -5.19 -31.38
CA LYS A 293 5.87 -6.46 -31.91
C LYS A 293 5.58 -7.51 -30.84
N LEU A 294 4.38 -8.08 -30.91
CA LEU A 294 4.15 -9.40 -30.33
C LEU A 294 4.60 -10.43 -31.39
N PRO A 295 5.19 -11.56 -30.97
CA PRO A 295 5.51 -12.67 -31.86
C PRO A 295 4.25 -13.28 -32.49
#